data_AF-L5M110-F1
#
_entry.id   AF-L5M110-F1
#
_cell.length_a   1.000
_cell.length_b   1.000
_cell.length_c   1.000
_cell.angle_alpha   90.00
_cell.angle_beta   90.00
_cell.angle_gamma   90.00
#
_symmetry.space_group_name_H-M   'P 1'
#
loop_
_entity.id
_entity.type
_entity.pdbx_description
1 polymer ?
#
loop_
_entity_poly.entity_id
_entity_poly.type
_entity_poly.pdbx_seq_one_letter_code
_entity_poly.pdbx_strand_id
1 'polypeptide(L)'
;MISGLYLGELVRLILVKMTKAGLLFGGKKSSSLHTKGKIETRHVAAMEKYKEGLANTREILTNLGLEPSEADCIAVQHVCTIVSFRSANLCAAALAAILTRLRENKKLARLRTTVGVDGTVYKIHPQYPKRLHKVVRRLVPNCDVRFFLSESGSTKGAAMVTAVAARVQAQRKQVDQVLALFRLTREQLVGVRDKMRAELEYGLKRDTHLLATVKMLPTYVCGMPDGTERSPTFSPTERGNFLALDLGGTNFRVLLVKIRSGRRSVRMYNKIFAIPLEIMQGTGEELFDHIVQCISDFLDYMGLKGVPLPLGFTFSFPCRQTGIDKGILIEWTKGFKATDCEGEDMVDMLREAIKRRNEFDLDIVAVVNDTVGTMMTCGYEDPNCEIGLIAGTGSNMCYMEEMRNIEVVEGDEGKMCINTEWGGFGDNGCIDDIRTQYDKEVDEGSLNPGKQRYEKMTSGMYLGEIVRQILIDLTKQGLLFRGQISERLRTRGIFETKFLSQIESDRLALLQVRRILQQLGLDSTCEDSIVVKEVCGAVSRRAAQLCGAGMAAIVEKRREDQGLEHLKITVGVDGTLYKLHPHFSWILQETVKELAPKCDVTFMLSEDGSGKGAALITAVAKRLQQAQKEN
;
A
#
# COMPACT_ATOMS: atom_id res chain seq x y z
N MET A 1 -44.30 -31.37 -1.89
CA MET A 1 -45.50 -30.84 -2.59
C MET A 1 -45.30 -30.60 -4.10
N ILE A 2 -44.07 -30.39 -4.60
CA ILE A 2 -43.82 -29.97 -5.99
C ILE A 2 -43.02 -31.00 -6.82
N SER A 3 -41.88 -31.49 -6.33
CA SER A 3 -40.92 -32.25 -7.16
C SER A 3 -41.37 -33.67 -7.52
N GLY A 4 -40.79 -34.18 -8.61
CA GLY A 4 -41.11 -35.49 -9.18
C GLY A 4 -40.78 -36.70 -8.32
N LEU A 5 -40.00 -36.55 -7.25
CA LEU A 5 -39.81 -37.66 -6.31
C LEU A 5 -41.10 -37.96 -5.52
N TYR A 6 -41.98 -36.96 -5.35
CA TYR A 6 -43.09 -37.03 -4.41
C TYR A 6 -44.48 -37.02 -5.06
N LEU A 7 -44.61 -36.67 -6.34
CA LEU A 7 -45.94 -36.55 -6.97
C LEU A 7 -46.68 -37.90 -7.00
N GLY A 8 -46.02 -38.96 -7.44
CA GLY A 8 -46.61 -40.31 -7.44
C GLY A 8 -47.00 -40.80 -6.04
N GLU A 9 -46.14 -40.57 -5.04
CA GLU A 9 -46.42 -40.98 -3.67
C GLU A 9 -47.58 -40.18 -3.05
N LEU A 10 -47.70 -38.89 -3.36
CA LEU A 10 -48.85 -38.08 -2.94
C LEU A 10 -50.15 -38.61 -3.53
N VAL A 11 -50.15 -38.99 -4.82
CA VAL A 11 -51.30 -39.65 -5.44
C VAL A 11 -51.62 -40.95 -4.71
N ARG A 12 -50.63 -41.83 -4.50
CA ARG A 12 -50.82 -43.10 -3.78
C ARG A 12 -51.48 -42.93 -2.42
N LEU A 13 -50.98 -41.99 -1.60
CA LEU A 13 -51.51 -41.73 -0.27
C LEU A 13 -52.97 -41.25 -0.30
N ILE A 14 -53.33 -40.42 -1.30
CA ILE A 14 -54.72 -40.00 -1.52
C ILE A 14 -55.59 -41.21 -1.89
N LEU A 15 -55.12 -42.05 -2.81
CA LEU A 15 -55.85 -43.25 -3.24
C LEU A 15 -56.06 -44.23 -2.07
N VAL A 16 -55.04 -44.46 -1.24
CA VAL A 16 -55.17 -45.29 -0.02
C VAL A 16 -56.25 -44.73 0.91
N LYS A 17 -56.26 -43.41 1.13
CA LYS A 17 -57.27 -42.77 1.99
C LYS A 17 -58.68 -42.88 1.42
N MET A 18 -58.84 -42.64 0.11
CA MET A 18 -60.13 -42.76 -0.58
C MET A 18 -60.64 -44.20 -0.59
N THR A 19 -59.75 -45.18 -0.79
CA THR A 19 -60.09 -46.61 -0.73
C THR A 19 -60.56 -47.00 0.67
N LYS A 20 -59.85 -46.55 1.73
CA LYS A 20 -60.27 -46.79 3.13
C LYS A 20 -61.63 -46.18 3.46
N ALA A 21 -62.02 -45.09 2.80
CA ALA A 21 -63.31 -44.45 2.96
C ALA A 21 -64.42 -45.06 2.07
N GLY A 22 -64.12 -46.13 1.31
CA GLY A 22 -65.08 -46.77 0.40
C GLY A 22 -65.37 -46.00 -0.89
N LEU A 23 -64.61 -44.92 -1.17
CA LEU A 23 -64.83 -44.04 -2.33
C LEU A 23 -64.20 -44.56 -3.62
N LEU A 24 -63.28 -45.52 -3.53
CA LEU A 24 -62.63 -46.16 -4.67
C LEU A 24 -62.57 -47.67 -4.46
N PHE A 25 -62.60 -48.40 -5.58
CA PHE A 25 -62.38 -49.86 -5.66
C PHE A 25 -63.32 -50.69 -4.76
N GLY A 26 -64.50 -50.16 -4.43
CA GLY A 26 -65.45 -50.79 -3.49
C GLY A 26 -64.87 -51.06 -2.09
N GLY A 27 -63.82 -50.32 -1.68
CA GLY A 27 -63.12 -50.53 -0.41
C GLY A 27 -62.15 -51.72 -0.38
N LYS A 28 -61.94 -52.43 -1.51
CA LYS A 28 -61.02 -53.57 -1.61
C LYS A 28 -59.57 -53.14 -1.32
N LYS A 29 -58.89 -53.90 -0.45
CA LYS A 29 -57.50 -53.61 -0.05
C LYS A 29 -56.52 -54.32 -0.99
N SER A 30 -55.62 -53.55 -1.62
CA SER A 30 -54.44 -54.08 -2.32
C SER A 30 -53.17 -53.89 -1.47
N SER A 31 -52.35 -54.94 -1.32
CA SER A 31 -51.04 -54.87 -0.65
C SER A 31 -50.07 -53.95 -1.40
N SER A 32 -50.10 -53.96 -2.73
CA SER A 32 -49.29 -53.08 -3.59
C SER A 32 -49.67 -51.61 -3.44
N LEU A 33 -50.96 -51.27 -3.33
CA LEU A 33 -51.38 -49.89 -3.11
C LEU A 33 -50.91 -49.34 -1.75
N HIS A 34 -50.78 -50.20 -0.74
CA HIS A 34 -50.28 -49.82 0.58
C HIS A 34 -48.74 -49.69 0.64
N THR A 35 -48.02 -50.20 -0.35
CA THR A 35 -46.56 -50.17 -0.40
C THR A 35 -46.05 -48.83 -0.96
N LYS A 36 -45.17 -48.16 -0.21
CA LYS A 36 -44.54 -46.88 -0.60
C LYS A 36 -43.83 -47.00 -1.95
N GLY A 37 -43.96 -45.97 -2.80
CA GLY A 37 -43.24 -45.89 -4.08
C GLY A 37 -43.82 -46.72 -5.22
N LYS A 38 -44.93 -47.45 -5.01
CA LYS A 38 -45.59 -48.21 -6.09
C LYS A 38 -46.32 -47.35 -7.12
N ILE A 39 -46.60 -46.09 -6.81
CA ILE A 39 -47.02 -45.08 -7.80
C ILE A 39 -45.91 -44.05 -7.91
N GLU A 40 -45.30 -43.99 -9.10
CA GLU A 40 -44.23 -43.07 -9.43
C GLU A 40 -44.75 -41.91 -10.29
N THR A 41 -43.96 -40.86 -10.43
CA THR A 41 -44.32 -39.71 -11.28
C THR A 41 -44.49 -40.06 -12.76
N ARG A 42 -43.80 -41.10 -13.26
CA ARG A 42 -44.05 -41.61 -14.63
C ARG A 42 -45.48 -42.16 -14.78
N HIS A 43 -46.03 -42.77 -13.73
CA HIS A 43 -47.41 -43.26 -13.71
C HIS A 43 -48.38 -42.07 -13.73
N VAL A 44 -48.14 -41.03 -12.93
CA VAL A 44 -48.92 -39.78 -12.95
C VAL A 44 -48.91 -39.14 -14.35
N ALA A 45 -47.73 -39.05 -14.98
CA ALA A 45 -47.60 -38.53 -16.35
C ALA A 45 -48.35 -39.38 -17.39
N ALA A 46 -48.31 -40.71 -17.28
CA ALA A 46 -49.01 -41.63 -18.17
C ALA A 46 -50.54 -41.53 -18.04
N MET A 47 -51.05 -41.43 -16.79
CA MET A 47 -52.46 -41.25 -16.49
C MET A 47 -53.01 -39.92 -17.03
N GLU A 48 -52.18 -38.87 -17.15
CA GLU A 48 -52.57 -37.55 -17.69
C GLU A 48 -52.31 -37.36 -19.19
N LYS A 49 -52.00 -38.44 -19.95
CA LYS A 49 -51.94 -38.37 -21.41
C LYS A 49 -53.32 -38.07 -22.01
N TYR A 50 -53.36 -37.25 -23.06
CA TYR A 50 -54.61 -36.75 -23.64
C TYR A 50 -55.52 -37.83 -24.25
N LYS A 51 -54.95 -38.80 -24.97
CA LYS A 51 -55.73 -39.88 -25.64
C LYS A 51 -55.78 -41.18 -24.84
N GLU A 52 -54.66 -41.55 -24.23
CA GLU A 52 -54.47 -42.86 -23.59
C GLU A 52 -54.65 -42.82 -22.07
N GLY A 53 -54.94 -41.65 -21.48
CA GLY A 53 -54.85 -41.45 -20.03
C GLY A 53 -55.71 -42.42 -19.21
N LEU A 54 -56.96 -42.65 -19.62
CA LEU A 54 -57.87 -43.58 -18.93
C LEU A 54 -57.46 -45.04 -19.11
N ALA A 55 -57.00 -45.42 -20.30
CA ALA A 55 -56.48 -46.77 -20.58
C ALA A 55 -55.22 -47.06 -19.73
N ASN A 56 -54.27 -46.12 -19.71
CA ASN A 56 -53.08 -46.21 -18.87
C ASN A 56 -53.44 -46.26 -17.38
N THR A 57 -54.44 -45.48 -16.96
CA THR A 57 -54.92 -45.51 -15.56
C THR A 57 -55.46 -46.89 -15.20
N ARG A 58 -56.29 -47.48 -16.06
CA ARG A 58 -56.79 -48.84 -15.87
C ARG A 58 -55.66 -49.85 -15.75
N GLU A 59 -54.73 -49.85 -16.70
CA GLU A 59 -53.58 -50.77 -16.72
C GLU A 59 -52.70 -50.63 -15.46
N ILE A 60 -52.35 -49.40 -15.07
CA ILE A 60 -51.52 -49.13 -13.89
C ILE A 60 -52.22 -49.59 -12.61
N LEU A 61 -53.53 -49.37 -12.48
CA LEU A 61 -54.31 -49.81 -11.32
C LEU A 61 -54.46 -51.34 -11.29
N THR A 62 -54.67 -51.99 -12.44
CA THR A 62 -54.68 -53.46 -12.54
C THR A 62 -53.33 -54.07 -12.18
N ASN A 63 -52.23 -53.45 -12.60
CA ASN A 63 -50.87 -53.87 -12.21
C ASN A 63 -50.60 -53.69 -10.70
N LEU A 64 -51.39 -52.88 -10.00
CA LEU A 64 -51.38 -52.78 -8.54
C LEU A 64 -52.28 -53.85 -7.88
N GLY A 65 -52.82 -54.82 -8.62
CA GLY A 65 -53.70 -55.87 -8.10
C GLY A 65 -55.09 -55.36 -7.73
N LEU A 66 -55.59 -54.34 -8.43
CA LEU A 66 -56.95 -53.80 -8.27
C LEU A 66 -57.80 -54.17 -9.48
N GLU A 67 -59.12 -54.20 -9.30
CA GLU A 67 -60.11 -54.36 -10.37
C GLU A 67 -60.85 -53.02 -10.55
N PRO A 68 -60.25 -52.03 -11.24
CA PRO A 68 -60.82 -50.69 -11.30
C PRO A 68 -62.06 -50.63 -12.20
N SER A 69 -63.14 -50.01 -11.71
CA SER A 69 -64.25 -49.59 -12.57
C SER A 69 -63.84 -48.43 -13.49
N GLU A 70 -64.68 -48.09 -14.47
CA GLU A 70 -64.48 -46.89 -15.28
C GLU A 70 -64.51 -45.62 -14.41
N ALA A 71 -65.44 -45.55 -13.45
CA ALA A 71 -65.54 -44.45 -12.49
C ALA A 71 -64.27 -44.31 -11.64
N ASP A 72 -63.66 -45.42 -11.19
CA ASP A 72 -62.39 -45.41 -10.46
C ASP A 72 -61.25 -44.81 -11.30
N CYS A 73 -61.18 -45.17 -12.60
CA CYS A 73 -60.16 -44.66 -13.50
C CYS A 73 -60.28 -43.15 -13.70
N ILE A 74 -61.50 -42.64 -13.87
CA ILE A 74 -61.78 -41.20 -13.99
C ILE A 74 -61.39 -40.46 -12.70
N ALA A 75 -61.78 -41.00 -11.54
CA ALA A 75 -61.47 -40.41 -10.25
C ALA A 75 -59.95 -40.37 -9.98
N VAL A 76 -59.22 -41.44 -10.27
CA VAL A 76 -57.76 -41.52 -10.10
C VAL A 76 -57.04 -40.55 -11.04
N GLN A 77 -57.48 -40.43 -12.30
CA GLN A 77 -56.95 -39.46 -13.25
C GLN A 77 -57.19 -38.01 -12.77
N HIS A 78 -58.35 -37.75 -12.17
CA HIS A 78 -58.67 -36.44 -11.59
C HIS A 78 -57.76 -36.10 -10.39
N VAL A 79 -57.51 -37.08 -9.50
CA VAL A 79 -56.54 -36.94 -8.40
C VAL A 79 -55.14 -36.61 -8.95
N CYS A 80 -54.68 -37.31 -9.99
CA CYS A 80 -53.40 -37.00 -10.64
C CYS A 80 -53.35 -35.54 -11.12
N THR A 81 -54.41 -35.10 -11.82
CA THR A 81 -54.54 -33.73 -12.33
C THR A 81 -54.46 -32.70 -11.22
N ILE A 82 -55.17 -32.90 -10.10
CA ILE A 82 -55.13 -31.96 -8.96
C ILE A 82 -53.72 -31.89 -8.38
N VAL A 83 -53.07 -33.04 -8.16
CA VAL A 83 -51.74 -33.11 -7.55
C VAL A 83 -50.68 -32.45 -8.43
N SER A 84 -50.66 -32.77 -9.72
CA SER A 84 -49.69 -32.20 -10.68
C SER A 84 -49.97 -30.72 -10.95
N PHE A 85 -51.23 -30.30 -11.02
CA PHE A 85 -51.58 -28.89 -11.23
C PHE A 85 -51.28 -28.02 -10.00
N ARG A 86 -51.53 -28.53 -8.79
CA ARG A 86 -51.09 -27.87 -7.56
C ARG A 86 -49.57 -27.66 -7.56
N SER A 87 -48.81 -28.68 -7.97
CA SER A 87 -47.35 -28.56 -8.10
C SER A 87 -46.96 -27.45 -9.08
N ALA A 88 -47.57 -27.40 -10.27
CA ALA A 88 -47.32 -26.35 -11.25
C ALA A 88 -47.70 -24.95 -10.73
N ASN A 89 -48.83 -24.81 -10.02
CA ASN A 89 -49.28 -23.54 -9.43
C ASN A 89 -48.31 -23.03 -8.37
N LEU A 90 -47.84 -23.90 -7.48
CA LEU A 90 -46.89 -23.52 -6.44
C LEU A 90 -45.54 -23.13 -7.03
N CYS A 91 -45.04 -23.87 -8.03
CA CYS A 91 -43.83 -23.51 -8.76
C CYS A 91 -43.99 -22.18 -9.51
N ALA A 92 -45.14 -21.93 -10.13
CA ALA A 92 -45.45 -20.67 -10.79
C ALA A 92 -45.46 -19.49 -9.83
N ALA A 93 -46.04 -19.65 -8.63
CA ALA A 93 -46.08 -18.61 -7.62
C ALA A 93 -44.67 -18.23 -7.13
N ALA A 94 -43.81 -19.22 -6.88
CA ALA A 94 -42.42 -18.98 -6.52
C ALA A 94 -41.63 -18.27 -7.63
N LEU A 95 -41.80 -18.72 -8.89
CA LEU A 95 -41.16 -18.09 -10.04
C LEU A 95 -41.66 -16.66 -10.27
N ALA A 96 -42.96 -16.41 -10.09
CA ALA A 96 -43.55 -15.08 -10.18
C ALA A 96 -42.90 -14.10 -9.19
N ALA A 97 -42.63 -14.52 -7.95
CA ALA A 97 -41.92 -13.70 -6.98
C ALA A 97 -40.50 -13.32 -7.46
N ILE A 98 -39.75 -14.26 -8.02
CA ILE A 98 -38.39 -14.00 -8.57
C ILE A 98 -38.47 -13.04 -9.76
N LEU A 99 -39.43 -13.22 -10.67
CA LEU A 99 -39.60 -12.36 -11.84
C LEU A 99 -39.98 -10.93 -11.45
N THR A 100 -40.87 -10.77 -10.46
CA THR A 100 -41.23 -9.47 -9.88
C THR A 100 -40.00 -8.80 -9.28
N ARG A 101 -39.20 -9.54 -8.49
CA ARG A 101 -37.94 -9.04 -7.92
C ARG A 101 -36.94 -8.60 -9.00
N LEU A 102 -36.76 -9.38 -10.06
CA LEU A 102 -35.87 -9.02 -11.17
C LEU A 102 -36.33 -7.74 -11.90
N ARG A 103 -37.64 -7.58 -12.09
CA ARG A 103 -38.22 -6.38 -12.69
C ARG A 103 -37.96 -5.15 -11.83
N GLU A 104 -38.22 -5.25 -10.52
CA GLU A 104 -38.02 -4.17 -9.55
C GLU A 104 -36.56 -3.76 -9.42
N ASN A 105 -35.65 -4.73 -9.33
CA ASN A 105 -34.20 -4.46 -9.27
C ASN A 105 -33.70 -3.70 -10.50
N LYS A 106 -34.26 -3.99 -11.68
CA LYS A 106 -33.95 -3.29 -12.93
C LYS A 106 -34.75 -1.99 -13.10
N LYS A 107 -35.66 -1.67 -12.19
CA LYS A 107 -36.58 -0.51 -12.24
C LYS A 107 -37.35 -0.42 -13.57
N LEU A 108 -37.80 -1.57 -14.10
CA LEU A 108 -38.51 -1.64 -15.38
C LEU A 108 -40.03 -1.70 -15.18
N ALA A 109 -40.79 -1.01 -16.03
CA ALA A 109 -42.26 -1.15 -16.06
C ALA A 109 -42.70 -2.55 -16.54
N ARG A 110 -41.99 -3.09 -17.54
CA ARG A 110 -42.22 -4.42 -18.11
C ARG A 110 -40.89 -5.16 -18.25
N LEU A 111 -40.82 -6.40 -17.81
CA LEU A 111 -39.60 -7.22 -17.86
C LEU A 111 -39.68 -8.20 -19.03
N ARG A 112 -38.71 -8.18 -19.93
CA ARG A 112 -38.48 -9.27 -20.89
C ARG A 112 -37.35 -10.15 -20.39
N THR A 113 -37.58 -11.45 -20.22
CA THR A 113 -36.57 -12.38 -19.70
C THR A 113 -36.76 -13.80 -20.22
N THR A 114 -35.70 -14.61 -20.11
CA THR A 114 -35.72 -16.03 -20.43
C THR A 114 -35.47 -16.84 -19.16
N VAL A 115 -36.26 -17.89 -18.94
CA VAL A 115 -36.10 -18.86 -17.86
C VAL A 115 -35.59 -20.16 -18.46
N GLY A 116 -34.36 -20.53 -18.14
CA GLY A 116 -33.84 -21.87 -18.41
C GLY A 116 -34.54 -22.89 -17.51
N VAL A 117 -35.06 -23.97 -18.08
CA VAL A 117 -35.80 -25.01 -17.36
C VAL A 117 -35.17 -26.37 -17.63
N ASP A 118 -35.10 -27.20 -16.60
CA ASP A 118 -34.78 -28.62 -16.68
C ASP A 118 -35.57 -29.37 -15.59
N GLY A 119 -35.59 -30.69 -15.65
CA GLY A 119 -36.19 -31.57 -14.65
C GLY A 119 -37.19 -32.55 -15.25
N THR A 120 -37.18 -33.76 -14.71
CA THR A 120 -37.96 -34.89 -15.22
C THR A 120 -39.45 -34.57 -15.33
N VAL A 121 -40.08 -33.98 -14.31
CA VAL A 121 -41.51 -33.63 -14.34
C VAL A 121 -41.84 -32.70 -15.50
N TYR A 122 -41.03 -31.66 -15.71
CA TYR A 122 -41.24 -30.68 -16.76
C TYR A 122 -41.03 -31.30 -18.16
N LYS A 123 -40.06 -32.22 -18.29
CA LYS A 123 -39.76 -32.92 -19.55
C LYS A 123 -40.80 -33.97 -19.92
N ILE A 124 -41.22 -34.81 -18.97
CA ILE A 124 -42.02 -36.01 -19.28
C ILE A 124 -43.54 -35.81 -19.13
N HIS A 125 -43.98 -34.86 -18.31
CA HIS A 125 -45.40 -34.74 -17.97
C HIS A 125 -46.16 -33.95 -19.05
N PRO A 126 -47.18 -34.53 -19.71
CA PRO A 126 -47.79 -33.97 -20.93
C PRO A 126 -48.45 -32.60 -20.75
N GLN A 127 -48.95 -32.31 -19.54
CA GLN A 127 -49.66 -31.07 -19.23
C GLN A 127 -48.89 -30.07 -18.36
N TYR A 128 -47.76 -30.48 -17.77
CA TYR A 128 -47.14 -29.70 -16.69
C TYR A 128 -46.53 -28.38 -17.21
N PRO A 129 -45.74 -28.34 -18.31
CA PRO A 129 -45.21 -27.09 -18.84
C PRO A 129 -46.30 -26.09 -19.21
N LYS A 130 -47.35 -26.54 -19.91
CA LYS A 130 -48.47 -25.69 -20.34
C LYS A 130 -49.17 -25.03 -19.14
N ARG A 131 -49.45 -25.82 -18.10
CA ARG A 131 -50.06 -25.34 -16.84
C ARG A 131 -49.17 -24.34 -16.14
N LEU A 132 -47.88 -24.67 -15.97
CA LEU A 132 -46.89 -23.80 -15.33
C LEU A 132 -46.82 -22.45 -16.06
N HIS A 133 -46.63 -22.46 -17.39
CA HIS A 133 -46.46 -21.24 -18.18
C HIS A 133 -47.70 -20.34 -18.12
N LYS A 134 -48.89 -20.93 -18.22
CA LYS A 134 -50.16 -20.18 -18.15
C LYS A 134 -50.29 -19.47 -16.80
N VAL A 135 -49.98 -20.17 -15.70
CA VAL A 135 -50.11 -19.61 -14.36
C VAL A 135 -49.08 -18.53 -14.11
N VAL A 136 -47.82 -18.74 -14.53
CA VAL A 136 -46.77 -17.69 -14.45
C VAL A 136 -47.21 -16.42 -15.17
N ARG A 137 -47.65 -16.53 -16.44
CA ARG A 137 -48.08 -15.35 -17.22
C ARG A 137 -49.26 -14.60 -16.59
N ARG A 138 -50.17 -15.33 -15.93
CA ARG A 138 -51.29 -14.72 -15.21
C ARG A 138 -50.84 -14.02 -13.93
N LEU A 139 -49.89 -14.59 -13.19
CA LEU A 139 -49.39 -14.01 -11.94
C LEU A 139 -48.48 -12.79 -12.16
N VAL A 140 -47.75 -12.77 -13.28
CA VAL A 140 -46.85 -11.65 -13.64
C VAL A 140 -47.17 -11.12 -15.04
N PRO A 141 -48.32 -10.42 -15.23
CA PRO A 141 -48.75 -9.93 -16.55
C PRO A 141 -47.76 -8.92 -17.16
N ASN A 142 -46.97 -8.25 -16.34
CA ASN A 142 -45.95 -7.28 -16.77
C ASN A 142 -44.59 -7.94 -17.06
N CYS A 143 -44.53 -9.27 -17.19
CA CYS A 143 -43.31 -10.01 -17.52
C CYS A 143 -43.50 -10.84 -18.79
N ASP A 144 -42.75 -10.52 -19.85
CA ASP A 144 -42.62 -11.32 -21.06
C ASP A 144 -41.58 -12.43 -20.83
N VAL A 145 -42.08 -13.61 -20.44
CA VAL A 145 -41.23 -14.75 -20.09
C VAL A 145 -41.17 -15.75 -21.24
N ARG A 146 -39.95 -15.98 -21.74
CA ARG A 146 -39.62 -17.12 -22.61
C ARG A 146 -39.13 -18.28 -21.75
N PHE A 147 -39.72 -19.46 -21.88
CA PHE A 147 -39.20 -20.68 -21.25
C PHE A 147 -38.33 -21.43 -22.24
N PHE A 148 -37.11 -21.78 -21.83
CA PHE A 148 -36.12 -22.45 -22.67
C PHE A 148 -35.68 -23.75 -21.99
N LEU A 149 -35.93 -24.89 -22.63
CA LEU A 149 -35.56 -26.21 -22.10
C LEU A 149 -34.05 -26.44 -22.26
N SER A 150 -33.38 -26.87 -21.20
CA SER A 150 -31.99 -27.32 -21.29
C SER A 150 -31.93 -28.79 -21.71
N GLU A 151 -31.63 -29.02 -22.99
CA GLU A 151 -31.50 -30.37 -23.56
C GLU A 151 -30.32 -31.14 -22.94
N SER A 152 -29.18 -30.46 -22.78
CA SER A 152 -27.95 -31.03 -22.20
C SER A 152 -27.89 -30.97 -20.67
N GLY A 153 -28.98 -30.58 -20.00
CA GLY A 153 -29.02 -30.39 -18.56
C GLY A 153 -28.06 -29.30 -18.05
N SER A 154 -27.39 -29.52 -16.92
CA SER A 154 -26.52 -28.53 -16.27
C SER A 154 -25.07 -28.53 -16.75
N THR A 155 -24.63 -29.54 -17.50
CA THR A 155 -23.21 -29.76 -17.81
C THR A 155 -22.60 -28.65 -18.67
N LYS A 156 -23.32 -28.18 -19.70
CA LYS A 156 -22.88 -27.05 -20.53
C LYS A 156 -22.73 -25.76 -19.71
N GLY A 157 -23.68 -25.49 -18.81
CA GLY A 157 -23.61 -24.34 -17.90
C GLY A 157 -22.41 -24.43 -16.95
N ALA A 158 -22.19 -25.61 -16.37
CA ALA A 158 -21.03 -25.87 -15.52
C ALA A 158 -19.71 -25.64 -16.26
N ALA A 159 -19.56 -26.16 -17.49
CA ALA A 159 -18.37 -25.97 -18.30
C ALA A 159 -18.08 -24.48 -18.60
N MET A 160 -19.11 -23.68 -18.88
CA MET A 160 -18.95 -22.23 -19.11
C MET A 160 -18.49 -21.50 -17.83
N VAL A 161 -19.02 -21.87 -16.67
CA VAL A 161 -18.56 -21.33 -15.37
C VAL A 161 -17.11 -21.73 -15.11
N THR A 162 -16.75 -22.99 -15.35
CA THR A 162 -15.38 -23.48 -15.22
C THR A 162 -14.42 -22.74 -16.13
N ALA A 163 -14.81 -22.45 -17.38
CA ALA A 163 -13.98 -21.70 -18.32
C ALA A 163 -13.68 -20.27 -17.82
N VAL A 164 -14.69 -19.57 -17.26
CA VAL A 164 -14.49 -18.24 -16.68
C VAL A 164 -13.63 -18.32 -15.41
N ALA A 165 -13.89 -19.28 -14.52
CA ALA A 165 -13.11 -19.47 -13.30
C ALA A 165 -11.63 -19.78 -13.60
N ALA A 166 -11.37 -20.65 -14.58
CA ALA A 166 -10.02 -20.97 -15.03
C ALA A 166 -9.30 -19.74 -15.59
N ARG A 167 -9.99 -18.89 -16.38
CA ARG A 167 -9.44 -17.63 -16.86
C ARG A 167 -9.09 -16.67 -15.72
N VAL A 168 -10.00 -16.47 -14.76
CA VAL A 168 -9.77 -15.59 -13.60
C VAL A 168 -8.60 -16.11 -12.75
N GLN A 169 -8.51 -17.42 -12.55
CA GLN A 169 -7.39 -18.04 -11.84
C GLN A 169 -6.06 -17.85 -12.57
N ALA A 170 -6.05 -17.98 -13.89
CA ALA A 170 -4.84 -17.75 -14.70
C ALA A 170 -4.40 -16.28 -14.65
N GLN A 171 -5.34 -15.33 -14.76
CA GLN A 171 -5.08 -13.90 -14.60
C GLN A 171 -4.52 -13.59 -13.21
N ARG A 172 -5.10 -14.18 -12.16
CA ARG A 172 -4.61 -14.00 -10.79
C ARG A 172 -3.18 -14.50 -10.62
N LYS A 173 -2.86 -15.66 -11.20
CA LYS A 173 -1.50 -16.22 -11.18
C LYS A 173 -0.48 -15.27 -11.83
N GLN A 174 -0.86 -14.57 -12.91
CA GLN A 174 0.02 -13.58 -13.56
C GLN A 174 0.28 -12.37 -12.66
N VAL A 175 -0.75 -11.85 -11.98
CA VAL A 175 -0.59 -10.78 -10.97
C VAL A 175 0.33 -11.26 -9.85
N ASP A 176 0.08 -12.45 -9.30
CA ASP A 176 0.89 -13.00 -8.20
C ASP A 176 2.36 -13.22 -8.61
N GLN A 177 2.64 -13.55 -9.88
CA GLN A 177 4.00 -13.66 -10.42
C GLN A 177 4.73 -12.31 -10.44
N VAL A 178 4.05 -11.23 -10.84
CA VAL A 178 4.61 -9.88 -10.80
C VAL A 178 4.89 -9.46 -9.35
N LEU A 179 3.93 -9.68 -8.45
CA LEU A 179 4.09 -9.34 -7.03
C LEU A 179 5.18 -10.19 -6.34
N ALA A 180 5.43 -11.40 -6.80
CA ALA A 180 6.47 -12.27 -6.24
C ALA A 180 7.89 -11.69 -6.43
N LEU A 181 8.11 -10.87 -7.47
CA LEU A 181 9.40 -10.20 -7.71
C LEU A 181 9.79 -9.22 -6.59
N PHE A 182 8.82 -8.76 -5.81
CA PHE A 182 9.01 -7.82 -4.71
C PHE A 182 9.14 -8.52 -3.34
N ARG A 183 8.96 -9.84 -3.29
CA ARG A 183 9.09 -10.60 -2.04
C ARG A 183 10.55 -10.92 -1.79
N LEU A 184 11.11 -10.36 -0.73
CA LEU A 184 12.46 -10.68 -0.28
C LEU A 184 12.40 -11.81 0.76
N THR A 185 13.21 -12.84 0.55
CA THR A 185 13.42 -13.88 1.56
C THR A 185 14.34 -13.36 2.66
N ARG A 186 14.34 -14.05 3.80
CA ARG A 186 15.26 -13.75 4.91
C ARG A 186 16.72 -13.79 4.47
N GLU A 187 17.09 -14.76 3.65
CA GLU A 187 18.45 -14.92 3.13
C GLU A 187 18.86 -13.73 2.24
N GLN A 188 17.94 -13.24 1.40
CA GLN A 188 18.19 -12.05 0.60
C GLN A 188 18.38 -10.80 1.47
N LEU A 189 17.57 -10.64 2.52
CA LEU A 189 17.70 -9.52 3.46
C LEU A 189 19.01 -9.57 4.27
N VAL A 190 19.44 -10.76 4.69
CA VAL A 190 20.77 -10.97 5.30
C VAL A 190 21.87 -10.60 4.29
N GLY A 191 21.74 -11.02 3.04
CA GLY A 191 22.68 -10.65 1.98
C GLY A 191 22.76 -9.14 1.75
N VAL A 192 21.62 -8.43 1.79
CA VAL A 192 21.58 -6.96 1.72
C VAL A 192 22.28 -6.33 2.92
N ARG A 193 22.01 -6.79 4.14
CA ARG A 193 22.67 -6.32 5.37
C ARG A 193 24.18 -6.49 5.28
N ASP A 194 24.66 -7.65 4.86
CA ASP A 194 26.09 -7.97 4.82
C ASP A 194 26.81 -7.16 3.73
N LYS A 195 26.19 -7.00 2.56
CA LYS A 195 26.68 -6.11 1.49
C LYS A 195 26.73 -4.64 1.95
N MET A 196 25.69 -4.17 2.64
CA MET A 196 25.68 -2.82 3.22
C MET A 196 26.83 -2.66 4.24
N ARG A 197 27.01 -3.62 5.15
CA ARG A 197 28.11 -3.61 6.14
C ARG A 197 29.48 -3.45 5.47
N ALA A 198 29.71 -4.16 4.36
CA ALA A 198 30.95 -4.07 3.59
C ALA A 198 31.12 -2.72 2.91
N GLU A 199 30.07 -2.14 2.33
CA GLU A 199 30.12 -0.82 1.68
C GLU A 199 30.35 0.32 2.68
N LEU A 200 29.83 0.20 3.92
CA LEU A 200 30.15 1.14 5.01
C LEU A 200 31.65 1.14 5.32
N GLU A 201 32.29 -0.04 5.44
CA GLU A 201 33.75 -0.15 5.63
C GLU A 201 34.52 0.40 4.43
N TYR A 202 34.03 0.11 3.22
CA TYR A 202 34.65 0.56 1.98
C TYR A 202 34.63 2.09 1.86
N GLY A 203 33.57 2.74 2.34
CA GLY A 203 33.48 4.20 2.38
C GLY A 203 34.33 4.86 3.46
N LEU A 204 34.64 4.18 4.57
CA LEU A 204 35.43 4.77 5.66
C LEU A 204 36.95 4.74 5.40
N LYS A 205 37.43 3.78 4.61
CA LYS A 205 38.84 3.56 4.32
C LYS A 205 39.41 4.55 3.31
N ARG A 206 40.62 5.05 3.56
CA ARG A 206 41.26 6.10 2.76
C ARG A 206 41.46 5.69 1.30
N ASP A 207 41.91 4.45 1.09
CA ASP A 207 42.26 3.95 -0.24
C ASP A 207 41.02 3.70 -1.13
N THR A 208 39.85 3.49 -0.53
CA THR A 208 38.63 3.08 -1.23
C THR A 208 37.53 4.15 -1.24
N HIS A 209 37.61 5.15 -0.35
CA HIS A 209 36.61 6.22 -0.18
C HIS A 209 36.21 6.92 -1.49
N LEU A 210 37.17 7.23 -2.36
CA LEU A 210 36.90 7.93 -3.63
C LEU A 210 36.01 7.11 -4.60
N LEU A 211 36.15 5.78 -4.57
CA LEU A 211 35.41 4.86 -5.43
C LEU A 211 34.12 4.33 -4.77
N ALA A 212 33.97 4.51 -3.46
CA ALA A 212 32.84 4.02 -2.70
C ALA A 212 31.52 4.65 -3.18
N THR A 213 30.47 3.84 -3.26
CA THR A 213 29.12 4.32 -3.59
C THR A 213 28.32 4.73 -2.36
N VAL A 214 28.62 4.12 -1.21
CA VAL A 214 28.21 4.62 0.12
C VAL A 214 29.35 5.51 0.63
N LYS A 215 29.12 6.82 0.67
CA LYS A 215 30.21 7.80 0.76
C LYS A 215 30.81 7.96 2.14
N MET A 216 30.06 7.68 3.20
CA MET A 216 30.56 7.79 4.59
C MET A 216 31.22 9.14 4.89
N LEU A 217 30.49 10.23 4.58
CA LEU A 217 30.97 11.60 4.65
C LEU A 217 31.13 12.07 6.11
N PRO A 218 32.32 12.54 6.51
CA PRO A 218 32.55 13.18 7.80
C PRO A 218 31.73 14.46 7.96
N THR A 219 31.08 14.63 9.11
CA THR A 219 30.20 15.79 9.37
C THR A 219 30.84 16.85 10.28
N TYR A 220 31.99 16.55 10.89
CA TYR A 220 32.64 17.36 11.93
C TYR A 220 31.79 17.59 13.19
N VAL A 221 30.71 16.82 13.38
CA VAL A 221 29.94 16.77 14.63
C VAL A 221 30.52 15.67 15.51
N CYS A 222 31.36 16.06 16.48
CA CYS A 222 32.12 15.10 17.31
C CYS A 222 31.46 14.74 18.65
N GLY A 223 30.22 15.16 18.89
CA GLY A 223 29.54 14.90 20.15
C GLY A 223 28.03 15.09 20.09
N MET A 224 27.33 14.32 20.91
CA MET A 224 25.88 14.45 21.13
C MET A 224 25.60 15.60 22.10
N PRO A 225 24.34 16.10 22.16
CA PRO A 225 23.96 17.11 23.14
C PRO A 225 24.21 16.59 24.57
N ASP A 226 24.97 17.33 25.36
CA ASP A 226 25.41 16.94 26.71
C ASP A 226 24.65 17.68 27.83
N GLY A 227 23.72 18.57 27.46
CA GLY A 227 22.93 19.39 28.38
C GLY A 227 23.67 20.63 28.88
N THR A 228 24.93 20.84 28.50
CA THR A 228 25.74 22.02 28.85
C THR A 228 25.67 23.13 27.79
N GLU A 229 24.83 22.98 26.76
CA GLU A 229 24.38 24.09 25.88
C GLU A 229 23.69 25.22 26.69
N ARG A 230 23.49 24.99 27.99
CA ARG A 230 22.93 25.85 29.03
C ARG A 230 23.97 26.74 29.74
N SER A 231 25.25 26.69 29.33
CA SER A 231 26.36 27.40 30.00
C SER A 231 26.22 28.94 29.93
N PRO A 232 26.53 29.68 31.02
CA PRO A 232 26.40 31.14 31.10
C PRO A 232 27.44 31.93 30.28
N THR A 233 28.27 31.27 29.47
CA THR A 233 29.40 31.85 28.72
C THR A 233 29.00 32.61 27.43
N PHE A 234 27.74 32.54 27.00
CA PHE A 234 27.26 33.29 25.84
C PHE A 234 26.97 34.78 26.15
N SER A 235 27.25 35.67 25.18
CA SER A 235 26.85 37.08 25.20
C SER A 235 25.35 37.24 25.50
N PRO A 236 24.87 38.33 26.16
CA PRO A 236 23.46 38.54 26.44
C PRO A 236 22.53 38.44 25.22
N THR A 237 23.04 38.72 24.01
CA THR A 237 22.33 38.60 22.72
C THR A 237 22.37 37.19 22.13
N GLU A 238 23.39 36.39 22.47
CA GLU A 238 23.64 35.02 22.02
C GLU A 238 23.04 33.96 22.96
N ARG A 239 22.50 34.36 24.12
CA ARG A 239 21.92 33.45 25.11
C ARG A 239 20.71 32.69 24.56
N GLY A 240 21.00 31.58 23.91
CA GLY A 240 20.05 30.54 23.55
C GLY A 240 19.25 30.77 22.27
N ASN A 241 19.47 31.83 21.50
CA ASN A 241 18.71 32.07 20.26
C ASN A 241 19.55 31.70 19.04
N PHE A 242 19.08 30.73 18.27
CA PHE A 242 19.75 30.22 17.08
C PHE A 242 18.79 30.27 15.90
N LEU A 243 19.29 30.67 14.74
CA LEU A 243 18.58 30.44 13.48
C LEU A 243 18.92 29.06 12.95
N ALA A 244 17.94 28.40 12.33
CA ALA A 244 18.18 27.21 11.56
C ALA A 244 17.48 27.32 10.21
N LEU A 245 18.17 26.89 9.16
CA LEU A 245 17.61 26.70 7.83
C LEU A 245 17.41 25.21 7.61
N ASP A 246 16.34 24.84 6.91
CA ASP A 246 16.09 23.45 6.53
C ASP A 246 15.69 23.37 5.07
N LEU A 247 16.66 22.96 4.26
CA LEU A 247 16.57 22.82 2.82
C LEU A 247 16.85 21.37 2.41
N GLY A 248 15.79 20.67 2.01
CA GLY A 248 15.91 19.29 1.52
C GLY A 248 14.82 18.82 0.57
N GLY A 249 13.76 19.61 0.38
CA GLY A 249 12.64 19.32 -0.52
C GLY A 249 11.99 20.61 -1.01
N THR A 250 10.75 20.53 -1.47
CA THR A 250 9.99 21.71 -1.98
C THR A 250 9.58 22.70 -0.88
N ASN A 251 9.58 22.26 0.38
CA ASN A 251 9.25 23.07 1.54
C ASN A 251 10.54 23.47 2.24
N PHE A 252 10.98 24.70 2.01
CA PHE A 252 12.08 25.31 2.75
C PHE A 252 11.57 25.87 4.08
N ARG A 253 12.30 25.67 5.17
CA ARG A 253 11.92 26.22 6.49
C ARG A 253 13.01 27.11 7.03
N VAL A 254 12.60 28.26 7.54
CA VAL A 254 13.44 29.13 8.38
C VAL A 254 12.91 29.03 9.80
N LEU A 255 13.80 28.76 10.75
CA LEU A 255 13.46 28.52 12.14
C LEU A 255 14.25 29.46 13.07
N LEU A 256 13.59 29.90 14.14
CA LEU A 256 14.23 30.47 15.32
C LEU A 256 14.05 29.49 16.48
N VAL A 257 15.15 29.00 17.01
CA VAL A 257 15.19 28.07 18.13
C VAL A 257 15.74 28.78 19.36
N LYS A 258 14.94 28.81 20.43
CA LYS A 258 15.28 29.42 21.72
C LYS A 258 15.53 28.33 22.75
N ILE A 259 16.80 28.04 23.05
CA ILE A 259 17.27 27.09 24.04
C ILE A 259 17.48 27.82 25.37
N ARG A 260 16.67 27.52 26.39
CA ARG A 260 16.82 28.10 27.74
C ARG A 260 17.35 27.07 28.75
N SER A 261 17.74 27.51 29.94
CA SER A 261 18.07 26.60 31.06
C SER A 261 16.79 26.11 31.76
N GLY A 262 16.55 24.80 31.83
CA GLY A 262 15.39 24.18 32.52
C GLY A 262 14.93 22.83 31.93
N ARG A 263 14.06 22.08 32.64
CA ARG A 263 13.72 20.67 32.32
C ARG A 263 12.84 20.44 31.07
N ARG A 264 12.41 21.50 30.36
CA ARG A 264 11.73 21.51 29.03
C ARG A 264 11.81 22.91 28.42
N SER A 265 12.94 23.25 27.80
CA SER A 265 13.34 24.65 27.63
C SER A 265 13.61 25.11 26.19
N VAL A 266 13.29 24.29 25.18
CA VAL A 266 13.44 24.66 23.76
C VAL A 266 12.10 25.18 23.25
N ARG A 267 12.06 26.43 22.77
CA ARG A 267 10.93 26.99 22.03
C ARG A 267 11.33 27.22 20.59
N MET A 268 10.51 26.76 19.65
CA MET A 268 10.76 26.96 18.24
C MET A 268 9.67 27.79 17.58
N TYR A 269 10.08 28.62 16.65
CA TYR A 269 9.22 29.34 15.73
C TYR A 269 9.72 29.01 14.33
N ASN A 270 8.83 28.71 13.39
CA ASN A 270 9.23 28.43 12.02
C ASN A 270 8.24 29.05 11.04
N LYS A 271 8.70 29.25 9.82
CA LYS A 271 7.87 29.59 8.66
C LYS A 271 8.29 28.73 7.48
N ILE A 272 7.31 28.19 6.78
CA ILE A 272 7.51 27.38 5.58
C ILE A 272 7.41 28.29 4.37
N PHE A 273 8.38 28.15 3.46
CA PHE A 273 8.44 28.82 2.18
C PHE A 273 8.48 27.78 1.07
N ALA A 274 7.68 27.99 0.03
CA ALA A 274 7.76 27.16 -1.16
C ALA A 274 8.98 27.57 -1.99
N ILE A 275 9.68 26.60 -2.55
CA ILE A 275 10.66 26.83 -3.62
C ILE A 275 10.00 26.43 -4.94
N PRO A 276 9.73 27.38 -5.85
CA PRO A 276 9.18 27.08 -7.16
C PRO A 276 10.09 26.13 -7.95
N LEU A 277 9.53 25.30 -8.82
CA LEU A 277 10.30 24.32 -9.59
C LEU A 277 11.32 25.02 -10.50
N GLU A 278 10.95 26.19 -11.02
CA GLU A 278 11.81 27.01 -11.88
C GLU A 278 13.06 27.48 -11.13
N ILE A 279 12.96 27.71 -9.81
CA ILE A 279 14.10 28.06 -8.95
C ILE A 279 14.90 26.82 -8.55
N MET A 280 14.23 25.70 -8.24
CA MET A 280 14.90 24.43 -7.91
C MET A 280 15.81 23.90 -9.05
N GLN A 281 15.49 24.27 -10.28
CA GLN A 281 16.18 23.85 -11.51
C GLN A 281 16.74 25.04 -12.30
N GLY A 282 16.80 26.22 -11.69
CA GLY A 282 17.34 27.45 -12.27
C GLY A 282 18.84 27.55 -12.06
N THR A 283 19.32 28.76 -11.78
CA THR A 283 20.73 28.99 -11.42
C THR A 283 20.95 28.93 -9.91
N GLY A 284 22.17 28.63 -9.48
CA GLY A 284 22.55 28.68 -8.08
C GLY A 284 22.35 30.06 -7.47
N GLU A 285 22.65 31.13 -8.22
CA GLU A 285 22.42 32.51 -7.79
C GLU A 285 20.94 32.76 -7.44
N GLU A 286 20.01 32.40 -8.35
CA GLU A 286 18.57 32.55 -8.12
C GLU A 286 18.07 31.72 -6.92
N LEU A 287 18.58 30.50 -6.74
CA LEU A 287 18.22 29.64 -5.62
C LEU A 287 18.62 30.26 -4.28
N PHE A 288 19.88 30.71 -4.15
CA PHE A 288 20.38 31.29 -2.92
C PHE A 288 19.79 32.69 -2.66
N ASP A 289 19.51 33.48 -3.69
CA ASP A 289 18.80 34.75 -3.54
C ASP A 289 17.37 34.56 -3.01
N HIS A 290 16.67 33.53 -3.50
CA HIS A 290 15.35 33.14 -2.98
C HIS A 290 15.41 32.68 -1.52
N ILE A 291 16.43 31.90 -1.14
CA ILE A 291 16.67 31.49 0.24
C ILE A 291 16.87 32.72 1.15
N VAL A 292 17.72 33.66 0.73
CA VAL A 292 17.99 34.89 1.50
C VAL A 292 16.74 35.79 1.58
N GLN A 293 15.89 35.84 0.55
CA GLN A 293 14.58 36.50 0.62
C GLN A 293 13.69 35.88 1.70
N CYS A 294 13.60 34.55 1.73
CA CYS A 294 12.81 33.86 2.75
C CYS A 294 13.34 34.13 4.16
N ILE A 295 14.67 34.20 4.33
CA ILE A 295 15.30 34.55 5.61
C ILE A 295 14.94 35.98 6.00
N SER A 296 15.05 36.95 5.08
CA SER A 296 14.66 38.35 5.32
C SER A 296 13.22 38.46 5.81
N ASP A 297 12.29 37.82 5.10
CA ASP A 297 10.86 37.82 5.43
C ASP A 297 10.58 37.21 6.81
N PHE A 298 11.35 36.19 7.18
CA PHE A 298 11.23 35.56 8.50
C PHE A 298 11.79 36.44 9.62
N LEU A 299 12.95 37.08 9.40
CA LEU A 299 13.54 38.01 10.37
C LEU A 299 12.62 39.21 10.62
N ASP A 300 12.02 39.76 9.57
CA ASP A 300 11.03 40.83 9.67
C ASP A 300 9.79 40.37 10.44
N TYR A 301 9.26 39.18 10.11
CA TYR A 301 8.14 38.58 10.83
C TYR A 301 8.40 38.37 12.33
N MET A 302 9.63 37.99 12.69
CA MET A 302 10.03 37.77 14.10
C MET A 302 10.48 39.04 14.81
N GLY A 303 10.62 40.17 14.12
CA GLY A 303 11.13 41.43 14.66
C GLY A 303 12.62 41.35 15.05
N LEU A 304 13.42 40.61 14.28
CA LEU A 304 14.84 40.33 14.56
C LEU A 304 15.80 40.86 13.47
N LYS A 305 15.32 41.71 12.55
CA LYS A 305 16.17 42.32 11.53
C LYS A 305 17.28 43.16 12.20
N GLY A 306 18.53 42.95 11.78
CA GLY A 306 19.70 43.66 12.31
C GLY A 306 20.34 43.04 13.57
N VAL A 307 19.84 41.90 14.07
CA VAL A 307 20.52 41.14 15.14
C VAL A 307 21.39 40.05 14.49
N PRO A 308 22.72 40.06 14.72
CA PRO A 308 23.59 38.99 14.21
C PRO A 308 23.30 37.73 15.02
N LEU A 309 22.64 36.76 14.39
CA LEU A 309 22.25 35.49 15.02
C LEU A 309 23.11 34.35 14.46
N PRO A 310 23.59 33.44 15.32
CA PRO A 310 24.25 32.22 14.88
C PRO A 310 23.26 31.34 14.13
N LEU A 311 23.67 30.85 12.96
CA LEU A 311 22.85 30.08 12.04
C LEU A 311 23.43 28.69 11.79
N GLY A 312 22.58 27.67 11.92
CA GLY A 312 22.82 26.31 11.44
C GLY A 312 22.09 26.08 10.13
N PHE A 313 22.80 25.68 9.09
CA PHE A 313 22.24 25.42 7.77
C PHE A 313 22.05 23.92 7.57
N THR A 314 20.83 23.41 7.79
CA THR A 314 20.48 22.05 7.35
C THR A 314 20.32 22.02 5.84
N PHE A 315 21.24 21.34 5.18
CA PHE A 315 21.31 21.16 3.74
C PHE A 315 21.35 19.66 3.42
N SER A 316 20.19 19.12 3.04
CA SER A 316 19.97 17.67 2.92
C SER A 316 20.49 17.08 1.60
N PHE A 317 21.74 17.37 1.24
CA PHE A 317 22.38 16.85 0.03
C PHE A 317 23.79 16.36 0.35
N PRO A 318 24.38 15.49 -0.51
CA PRO A 318 25.73 15.02 -0.33
C PRO A 318 26.73 16.19 -0.36
N CYS A 319 27.32 16.52 0.80
CA CYS A 319 28.33 17.56 0.93
C CYS A 319 29.64 16.97 1.42
N ARG A 320 30.73 17.26 0.71
CA ARG A 320 32.08 17.02 1.21
C ARG A 320 32.45 18.15 2.15
N GLN A 321 32.46 17.87 3.44
CA GLN A 321 32.85 18.85 4.45
C GLN A 321 34.36 18.80 4.68
N THR A 322 34.97 19.97 4.87
CA THR A 322 36.36 20.11 5.37
C THR A 322 36.40 20.78 6.74
N GLY A 323 35.22 21.10 7.29
CA GLY A 323 34.98 21.73 8.57
C GLY A 323 33.48 21.82 8.81
N ILE A 324 33.08 22.14 10.04
CA ILE A 324 31.65 22.19 10.40
C ILE A 324 30.89 23.30 9.64
N ASP A 325 31.57 24.37 9.26
CA ASP A 325 31.03 25.54 8.54
C ASP A 325 31.42 25.57 7.05
N LYS A 326 31.88 24.45 6.49
CA LYS A 326 32.29 24.32 5.08
C LYS A 326 31.70 23.07 4.48
N GLY A 327 31.03 23.20 3.33
CA GLY A 327 30.33 22.09 2.70
C GLY A 327 30.27 22.25 1.20
N ILE A 328 31.11 21.50 0.50
CA ILE A 328 31.14 21.48 -0.96
C ILE A 328 30.09 20.51 -1.45
N LEU A 329 29.12 20.98 -2.24
CA LEU A 329 28.10 20.12 -2.84
C LEU A 329 28.77 19.13 -3.81
N ILE A 330 28.54 17.84 -3.61
CA ILE A 330 29.12 16.80 -4.48
C ILE A 330 28.26 16.63 -5.74
N GLU A 331 26.97 16.34 -5.55
CA GLU A 331 26.00 16.15 -6.62
C GLU A 331 24.59 16.43 -6.11
N TRP A 332 23.73 16.96 -6.98
CA TRP A 332 22.32 17.13 -6.65
C TRP A 332 21.60 15.77 -6.60
N THR A 333 20.67 15.68 -5.65
CA THR A 333 19.79 14.52 -5.51
C THR A 333 18.33 14.96 -5.46
N LYS A 334 17.41 13.99 -5.49
CA LYS A 334 15.96 14.22 -5.46
C LYS A 334 15.50 15.04 -6.68
N GLY A 335 14.93 16.22 -6.48
CA GLY A 335 14.35 17.07 -7.54
C GLY A 335 15.12 18.35 -7.86
N PHE A 336 16.25 18.61 -7.18
CA PHE A 336 17.06 19.82 -7.39
C PHE A 336 18.03 19.62 -8.55
N LYS A 337 18.29 20.71 -9.29
CA LYS A 337 19.26 20.72 -10.39
C LYS A 337 19.75 22.13 -10.72
N ALA A 338 19.87 22.99 -9.71
CA ALA A 338 20.34 24.36 -9.92
C ALA A 338 21.79 24.34 -10.46
N THR A 339 22.05 25.10 -11.52
CA THR A 339 23.39 25.17 -12.14
C THR A 339 24.37 25.91 -11.24
N ASP A 340 25.67 25.70 -11.46
CA ASP A 340 26.74 26.45 -10.77
C ASP A 340 26.71 26.28 -9.23
N CYS A 341 26.21 25.13 -8.76
CA CYS A 341 26.25 24.73 -7.34
C CYS A 341 27.15 23.52 -7.08
N GLU A 342 27.17 22.52 -7.97
CA GLU A 342 27.97 21.31 -7.77
C GLU A 342 29.47 21.67 -7.85
N GLY A 343 30.24 21.27 -6.83
CA GLY A 343 31.64 21.64 -6.67
C GLY A 343 31.88 22.94 -5.90
N GLU A 344 30.84 23.74 -5.63
CA GLU A 344 30.94 24.99 -4.87
C GLU A 344 30.64 24.79 -3.37
N ASP A 345 31.15 25.70 -2.53
CA ASP A 345 30.85 25.70 -1.09
C ASP A 345 29.51 26.39 -0.82
N MET A 346 28.54 25.63 -0.29
CA MET A 346 27.17 26.09 -0.06
C MET A 346 27.08 27.20 0.99
N VAL A 347 28.03 27.25 1.93
CA VAL A 347 28.09 28.31 2.92
C VAL A 347 28.58 29.60 2.28
N ASP A 348 29.59 29.53 1.40
CA ASP A 348 30.08 30.70 0.67
C ASP A 348 29.03 31.22 -0.32
N MET A 349 28.31 30.34 -1.03
CA MET A 349 27.18 30.75 -1.88
C MET A 349 26.10 31.50 -1.07
N LEU A 350 25.76 31.02 0.14
CA LEU A 350 24.82 31.70 1.02
C LEU A 350 25.36 33.04 1.53
N ARG A 351 26.66 33.12 1.88
CA ARG A 351 27.31 34.38 2.29
C ARG A 351 27.26 35.41 1.17
N GLU A 352 27.55 35.02 -0.07
CA GLU A 352 27.50 35.93 -1.22
C GLU A 352 26.08 36.42 -1.50
N ALA A 353 25.07 35.56 -1.37
CA ALA A 353 23.66 35.97 -1.49
C ALA A 353 23.24 36.97 -0.40
N ILE A 354 23.68 36.77 0.85
CA ILE A 354 23.43 37.71 1.96
C ILE A 354 24.10 39.07 1.66
N LYS A 355 25.35 39.06 1.17
CA LYS A 355 26.07 40.28 0.78
C LYS A 355 25.41 41.02 -0.38
N ARG A 356 24.97 40.31 -1.43
CA ARG A 356 24.24 40.91 -2.57
C ARG A 356 23.00 41.66 -2.11
N ARG A 357 22.28 41.13 -1.12
CA ARG A 357 21.08 41.74 -0.57
C ARG A 357 21.36 42.95 0.32
N ASN A 358 22.44 42.92 1.11
CA ASN A 358 22.90 44.02 1.95
C ASN A 358 21.83 44.59 2.92
N GLU A 359 20.98 43.71 3.49
CA GLU A 359 19.90 44.09 4.42
C GLU A 359 20.12 43.64 5.87
N PHE A 360 20.88 42.55 6.07
CA PHE A 360 21.17 41.94 7.37
C PHE A 360 22.48 41.14 7.28
N ASP A 361 23.00 40.74 8.44
CA ASP A 361 24.20 39.91 8.55
C ASP A 361 23.91 38.66 9.40
N LEU A 362 24.54 37.54 9.07
CA LEU A 362 24.35 36.25 9.76
C LEU A 362 25.66 35.53 9.95
N ASP A 363 25.81 34.93 11.13
CA ASP A 363 26.96 34.12 11.50
C ASP A 363 26.66 32.65 11.19
N ILE A 364 27.00 32.19 9.98
CA ILE A 364 26.80 30.80 9.58
C ILE A 364 27.88 29.94 10.26
N VAL A 365 27.44 29.15 11.25
CA VAL A 365 28.33 28.40 12.14
C VAL A 365 28.51 26.96 11.69
N ALA A 366 27.47 26.39 11.07
CA ALA A 366 27.45 24.99 10.74
C ALA A 366 26.63 24.75 9.47
N VAL A 367 27.08 23.84 8.62
CA VAL A 367 26.29 23.17 7.60
C VAL A 367 26.11 21.72 8.00
N VAL A 368 24.87 21.24 7.99
CA VAL A 368 24.49 19.93 8.56
C VAL A 368 23.56 19.18 7.62
N ASN A 369 23.66 17.86 7.57
CA ASN A 369 22.68 17.04 6.87
C ASN A 369 21.42 16.84 7.76
N ASP A 370 20.25 16.62 7.15
CA ASP A 370 18.99 16.44 7.89
C ASP A 370 18.97 15.16 8.75
N THR A 371 19.69 14.11 8.35
CA THR A 371 19.87 12.93 9.20
C THR A 371 20.58 13.31 10.49
N VAL A 372 21.64 14.13 10.41
CA VAL A 372 22.45 14.57 11.55
C VAL A 372 21.62 15.48 12.45
N GLY A 373 20.91 16.43 11.86
CA GLY A 373 19.95 17.27 12.60
C GLY A 373 18.89 16.42 13.32
N THR A 374 18.34 15.40 12.66
CA THR A 374 17.34 14.50 13.25
C THR A 374 17.92 13.69 14.41
N MET A 375 19.12 13.13 14.25
CA MET A 375 19.85 12.43 15.32
C MET A 375 20.06 13.33 16.53
N MET A 376 20.49 14.57 16.31
CA MET A 376 20.76 15.54 17.38
C MET A 376 19.47 16.03 18.07
N THR A 377 18.37 16.19 17.31
CA THR A 377 17.04 16.50 17.88
C THR A 377 16.61 15.42 18.87
N CYS A 378 16.70 14.15 18.49
CA CYS A 378 16.31 13.03 19.33
C CYS A 378 17.31 12.76 20.45
N GLY A 379 18.61 12.93 20.19
CA GLY A 379 19.68 12.81 21.19
C GLY A 379 19.60 13.80 22.34
N TYR A 380 18.98 14.95 22.11
CA TYR A 380 18.66 15.89 23.19
C TYR A 380 17.66 15.33 24.21
N GLU A 381 16.80 14.39 23.80
CA GLU A 381 15.75 13.81 24.65
C GLU A 381 16.12 12.42 25.16
N ASP A 382 16.79 11.61 24.34
CA ASP A 382 17.29 10.30 24.69
C ASP A 382 18.81 10.19 24.46
N PRO A 383 19.62 10.12 25.53
CA PRO A 383 21.08 9.99 25.43
C PRO A 383 21.56 8.72 24.70
N ASN A 384 20.70 7.72 24.49
CA ASN A 384 21.06 6.52 23.73
C ASN A 384 20.94 6.72 22.21
N CYS A 385 20.49 7.89 21.75
CA CYS A 385 20.32 8.16 20.33
C CYS A 385 21.67 8.46 19.66
N GLU A 386 22.22 7.49 18.94
CA GLU A 386 23.47 7.63 18.17
C GLU A 386 23.25 7.44 16.65
N ILE A 387 22.00 7.39 16.18
CA ILE A 387 21.64 7.17 14.77
C ILE A 387 20.51 8.11 14.36
N GLY A 388 20.61 8.70 13.17
CA GLY A 388 19.54 9.49 12.53
C GLY A 388 19.10 8.86 11.22
N LEU A 389 17.81 8.63 11.03
CA LEU A 389 17.21 8.05 9.83
C LEU A 389 16.23 9.04 9.19
N ILE A 390 16.36 9.23 7.88
CA ILE A 390 15.37 9.92 7.06
C ILE A 390 14.71 8.91 6.13
N ALA A 391 13.37 8.84 6.19
CA ALA A 391 12.53 8.06 5.28
C ALA A 391 11.33 8.91 4.84
N GLY A 392 11.58 9.76 3.83
CA GLY A 392 10.65 10.78 3.32
C GLY A 392 10.69 10.84 1.79
N THR A 393 10.91 12.04 1.24
CA THR A 393 11.14 12.22 -0.21
C THR A 393 12.38 11.45 -0.66
N GLY A 394 13.49 11.65 0.05
CA GLY A 394 14.69 10.82 -0.04
C GLY A 394 14.75 9.82 1.11
N SER A 395 15.81 9.01 1.12
CA SER A 395 16.14 8.18 2.26
C SER A 395 17.64 8.22 2.53
N ASN A 396 18.01 8.56 3.75
CA ASN A 396 19.41 8.64 4.19
C ASN A 396 19.56 8.25 5.66
N MET A 397 20.78 7.97 6.09
CA MET A 397 21.10 7.71 7.49
C MET A 397 22.45 8.31 7.90
N CYS A 398 22.56 8.70 9.17
CA CYS A 398 23.84 8.97 9.82
C CYS A 398 23.96 8.23 11.15
N TYR A 399 25.17 8.11 11.65
CA TYR A 399 25.43 7.55 12.98
C TYR A 399 26.75 8.05 13.57
N MET A 400 26.94 7.91 14.88
CA MET A 400 28.22 8.20 15.54
C MET A 400 29.24 7.08 15.31
N GLU A 401 30.31 7.34 14.57
CA GLU A 401 31.40 6.41 14.30
C GLU A 401 32.61 6.68 15.21
N GLU A 402 33.41 5.66 15.51
CA GLU A 402 34.67 5.83 16.24
C GLU A 402 35.73 6.50 15.33
N MET A 403 36.41 7.53 15.82
CA MET A 403 37.40 8.28 15.02
C MET A 403 38.48 7.39 14.41
N ARG A 404 38.95 6.38 15.16
CA ARG A 404 39.91 5.36 14.68
C ARG A 404 39.49 4.60 13.41
N ASN A 405 38.19 4.56 13.10
CA ASN A 405 37.65 3.89 11.92
C ASN A 405 37.56 4.85 10.72
N ILE A 406 37.67 6.16 10.92
CA ILE A 406 37.48 7.20 9.88
C ILE A 406 38.85 7.59 9.31
N GLU A 407 39.38 6.78 8.39
CA GLU A 407 40.74 6.99 7.87
C GLU A 407 40.91 8.25 7.00
N VAL A 408 39.80 8.86 6.56
CA VAL A 408 39.79 10.07 5.73
C VAL A 408 39.91 11.37 6.53
N VAL A 409 39.84 11.30 7.87
CA VAL A 409 40.06 12.43 8.78
C VAL A 409 41.26 12.11 9.68
N GLU A 410 42.06 13.12 10.01
CA GLU A 410 43.16 12.94 10.96
C GLU A 410 42.65 12.89 12.41
N GLY A 411 43.21 11.98 13.21
CA GLY A 411 42.86 11.76 14.61
C GLY A 411 42.16 10.43 14.85
N ASP A 412 42.42 9.81 16.00
CA ASP A 412 41.90 8.49 16.40
C ASP A 412 41.09 8.52 17.70
N GLU A 413 41.09 9.64 18.43
CA GLU A 413 40.36 9.80 19.69
C GLU A 413 38.93 10.31 19.51
N GLY A 414 38.00 9.70 20.25
CA GLY A 414 36.60 10.12 20.30
C GLY A 414 35.74 9.57 19.15
N LYS A 415 34.64 10.26 18.87
CA LYS A 415 33.66 9.87 17.86
C LYS A 415 33.34 11.03 16.92
N MET A 416 32.88 10.73 15.72
CA MET A 416 32.32 11.72 14.80
C MET A 416 31.08 11.15 14.12
N CYS A 417 30.06 11.98 13.95
CA CYS A 417 28.91 11.60 13.15
C CYS A 417 29.31 11.45 11.67
N ILE A 418 28.94 10.33 11.07
CA ILE A 418 29.10 10.04 9.65
C ILE A 418 27.75 10.13 8.97
N ASN A 419 27.68 10.94 7.92
CA ASN A 419 26.59 10.90 6.95
C ASN A 419 26.88 9.80 5.92
N THR A 420 26.08 8.73 5.92
CA THR A 420 26.38 7.55 5.09
C THR A 420 26.20 7.82 3.60
N GLU A 421 25.26 8.70 3.23
CA GLU A 421 24.74 8.81 1.86
C GLU A 421 24.41 7.43 1.28
N TRP A 422 23.73 6.58 2.09
CA TRP A 422 23.45 5.17 1.74
C TRP A 422 22.56 5.00 0.50
N GLY A 423 22.00 6.10 -0.03
CA GLY A 423 21.13 6.09 -1.19
C GLY A 423 21.85 5.56 -2.42
N GLY A 424 23.17 5.81 -2.52
CA GLY A 424 24.05 5.30 -3.56
C GLY A 424 24.42 3.82 -3.43
N PHE A 425 24.00 3.13 -2.36
CA PHE A 425 24.20 1.69 -2.25
C PHE A 425 23.64 0.97 -3.49
N GLY A 426 24.42 0.08 -4.10
CA GLY A 426 24.03 -0.62 -5.32
C GLY A 426 24.30 0.09 -6.64
N ASP A 427 24.80 1.34 -6.63
CA ASP A 427 25.21 2.05 -7.85
C ASP A 427 26.35 1.31 -8.57
N ASN A 428 27.15 0.55 -7.84
CA ASN A 428 28.19 -0.36 -8.35
C ASN A 428 27.64 -1.73 -8.82
N GLY A 429 26.32 -1.96 -8.74
CA GLY A 429 25.64 -3.19 -9.16
C GLY A 429 25.56 -4.30 -8.09
N CYS A 430 26.04 -4.06 -6.86
CA CYS A 430 26.08 -5.12 -5.83
C CYS A 430 24.71 -5.64 -5.37
N ILE A 431 23.61 -4.93 -5.68
CA ILE A 431 22.22 -5.33 -5.41
C ILE A 431 21.37 -5.54 -6.67
N ASP A 432 22.01 -5.69 -7.84
CA ASP A 432 21.27 -5.89 -9.10
C ASP A 432 20.45 -7.21 -9.11
N ASP A 433 20.78 -8.15 -8.23
CA ASP A 433 20.07 -9.40 -8.02
C ASP A 433 18.67 -9.23 -7.39
N ILE A 434 18.43 -8.14 -6.67
CA ILE A 434 17.13 -7.83 -6.05
C ILE A 434 16.36 -6.70 -6.77
N ARG A 435 16.97 -6.08 -7.77
CA ARG A 435 16.32 -5.06 -8.60
C ARG A 435 15.44 -5.71 -9.66
N THR A 436 14.19 -5.28 -9.71
CA THR A 436 13.22 -5.71 -10.73
C THR A 436 13.37 -4.87 -12.00
N GLN A 437 12.72 -5.30 -13.07
CA GLN A 437 12.56 -4.52 -14.30
C GLN A 437 11.90 -3.15 -14.02
N TYR A 438 10.98 -3.07 -13.07
CA TYR A 438 10.29 -1.82 -12.73
C TYR A 438 11.23 -0.83 -12.05
N ASP A 439 12.15 -1.32 -11.20
CA ASP A 439 13.18 -0.48 -10.58
C ASP A 439 14.15 0.08 -11.63
N LYS A 440 14.48 -0.72 -12.66
CA LYS A 440 15.32 -0.28 -13.77
C LYS A 440 14.62 0.77 -14.63
N GLU A 441 13.34 0.59 -14.95
CA GLU A 441 12.56 1.59 -15.68
C GLU A 441 12.42 2.93 -14.93
N VAL A 442 12.26 2.87 -13.60
CA VAL A 442 12.22 4.09 -12.76
C VAL A 442 13.59 4.78 -12.72
N ASP A 443 14.67 4.01 -12.62
CA ASP A 443 16.04 4.53 -12.64
C ASP A 443 16.39 5.20 -13.98
N GLU A 444 16.16 4.52 -15.11
CA GLU A 444 16.39 5.03 -16.46
C GLU A 444 15.57 6.30 -16.76
N GLY A 445 14.34 6.37 -16.22
CA GLY A 445 13.46 7.52 -16.38
C GLY A 445 13.73 8.68 -15.42
N SER A 446 14.62 8.53 -14.43
CA SER A 446 14.86 9.53 -13.38
C SER A 446 15.74 10.70 -13.86
N LEU A 447 15.89 11.72 -13.01
CA LEU A 447 16.80 12.85 -13.27
C LEU A 447 18.29 12.46 -13.17
N ASN A 448 18.58 11.36 -12.47
CA ASN A 448 19.92 10.86 -12.18
C ASN A 448 20.03 9.34 -12.48
N PRO A 449 19.96 8.91 -13.75
CA PRO A 449 20.02 7.50 -14.11
C PRO A 449 21.32 6.81 -13.64
N GLY A 450 21.20 5.61 -13.10
CA GLY A 450 22.32 4.82 -12.61
C GLY A 450 22.83 5.22 -11.22
N LYS A 451 22.25 6.27 -10.62
CA LYS A 451 22.58 6.78 -9.29
C LYS A 451 21.46 6.55 -8.28
N GLN A 452 21.79 6.58 -7.00
CA GLN A 452 20.81 6.52 -5.91
C GLN A 452 19.90 5.29 -6.01
N ARG A 453 20.42 4.15 -6.48
CA ARG A 453 19.61 2.96 -6.80
C ARG A 453 18.90 2.39 -5.57
N TYR A 454 19.53 2.45 -4.41
CA TYR A 454 18.91 1.99 -3.17
C TYR A 454 17.84 2.96 -2.65
N GLU A 455 18.10 4.28 -2.73
CA GLU A 455 17.10 5.31 -2.42
C GLU A 455 15.85 5.14 -3.30
N LYS A 456 16.03 4.84 -4.59
CA LYS A 456 14.93 4.60 -5.54
C LYS A 456 14.03 3.43 -5.17
N MET A 457 14.51 2.47 -4.38
CA MET A 457 13.72 1.35 -3.89
C MET A 457 13.12 1.58 -2.50
N THR A 458 13.47 2.67 -1.82
CA THR A 458 13.17 2.88 -0.39
C THR A 458 12.44 4.19 -0.08
N SER A 459 12.57 5.23 -0.92
CA SER A 459 12.03 6.56 -0.63
C SER A 459 10.71 6.90 -1.32
N GLY A 460 9.94 7.78 -0.69
CA GLY A 460 8.60 8.16 -1.13
C GLY A 460 8.53 8.85 -2.50
N MET A 461 9.63 9.46 -2.96
CA MET A 461 9.70 10.03 -4.31
C MET A 461 9.57 8.97 -5.41
N TYR A 462 10.02 7.74 -5.16
CA TYR A 462 10.14 6.71 -6.18
C TYR A 462 9.17 5.53 -6.02
N LEU A 463 8.71 5.23 -4.80
CA LEU A 463 7.76 4.12 -4.58
C LEU A 463 6.51 4.23 -5.44
N GLY A 464 5.98 5.45 -5.59
CA GLY A 464 4.82 5.71 -6.45
C GLY A 464 5.09 5.48 -7.93
N GLU A 465 6.30 5.75 -8.41
CA GLU A 465 6.68 5.48 -9.79
C GLU A 465 6.87 3.98 -10.05
N ILE A 466 7.41 3.23 -9.09
CA ILE A 466 7.48 1.77 -9.18
C ILE A 466 6.07 1.19 -9.28
N VAL A 467 5.15 1.63 -8.41
CA VAL A 467 3.73 1.26 -8.49
C VAL A 467 3.17 1.61 -9.87
N ARG A 468 3.38 2.83 -10.35
CA ARG A 468 2.88 3.27 -11.66
C ARG A 468 3.37 2.37 -12.81
N GLN A 469 4.64 1.98 -12.83
CA GLN A 469 5.18 1.10 -13.86
C GLN A 469 4.57 -0.31 -13.81
N ILE A 470 4.39 -0.87 -12.61
CA ILE A 470 3.68 -2.16 -12.43
C ILE A 470 2.25 -2.06 -12.97
N LEU A 471 1.53 -0.99 -12.64
CA LEU A 471 0.15 -0.80 -13.10
C LEU A 471 0.05 -0.64 -14.62
N ILE A 472 1.02 0.04 -15.24
CA ILE A 472 1.13 0.11 -16.71
C ILE A 472 1.32 -1.28 -17.32
N ASP A 473 2.24 -2.07 -16.78
CA ASP A 473 2.53 -3.42 -17.28
C ASP A 473 1.32 -4.34 -17.13
N LEU A 474 0.70 -4.39 -15.95
CA LEU A 474 -0.53 -5.16 -15.71
C LEU A 474 -1.69 -4.71 -16.63
N THR A 475 -1.77 -3.42 -16.94
CA THR A 475 -2.76 -2.91 -17.91
C THR A 475 -2.42 -3.34 -19.33
N LYS A 476 -1.16 -3.29 -19.77
CA LYS A 476 -0.74 -3.82 -21.09
C LYS A 476 -1.09 -5.31 -21.25
N GLN A 477 -1.01 -6.08 -20.17
CA GLN A 477 -1.37 -7.50 -20.13
C GLN A 477 -2.90 -7.74 -20.06
N GLY A 478 -3.71 -6.68 -19.99
CA GLY A 478 -5.17 -6.79 -19.89
C GLY A 478 -5.68 -7.23 -18.52
N LEU A 479 -4.84 -7.12 -17.48
CA LEU A 479 -5.15 -7.53 -16.09
C LEU A 479 -5.75 -6.39 -15.27
N LEU A 480 -5.56 -5.15 -15.70
CA LEU A 480 -6.09 -3.95 -15.05
C LEU A 480 -6.76 -3.01 -16.06
N PHE A 481 -7.70 -2.21 -15.55
CA PHE A 481 -8.30 -1.06 -16.26
C PHE A 481 -8.81 -1.41 -17.66
N ARG A 482 -9.35 -2.63 -17.83
CA ARG A 482 -9.84 -3.18 -19.11
C ARG A 482 -8.80 -3.14 -20.24
N GLY A 483 -7.51 -3.15 -19.90
CA GLY A 483 -6.41 -3.08 -20.86
C GLY A 483 -6.14 -1.68 -21.43
N GLN A 484 -6.72 -0.63 -20.85
CA GLN A 484 -6.63 0.74 -21.38
C GLN A 484 -5.70 1.60 -20.52
N ILE A 485 -4.54 1.97 -21.09
CA ILE A 485 -3.61 2.91 -20.45
C ILE A 485 -4.14 4.33 -20.64
N SER A 486 -4.63 4.94 -19.56
CA SER A 486 -5.08 6.34 -19.57
C SER A 486 -3.91 7.33 -19.59
N GLU A 487 -4.13 8.55 -20.07
CA GLU A 487 -3.15 9.64 -20.00
C GLU A 487 -2.70 9.94 -18.56
N ARG A 488 -3.63 9.81 -17.61
CA ARG A 488 -3.33 9.93 -16.18
C ARG A 488 -2.33 8.86 -15.72
N LEU A 489 -2.50 7.61 -16.14
CA LEU A 489 -1.56 6.54 -15.78
C LEU A 489 -0.16 6.74 -16.42
N ARG A 490 -0.08 7.44 -17.56
CA ARG A 490 1.19 7.84 -18.19
C ARG A 490 1.88 9.00 -17.47
N THR A 491 1.14 9.77 -16.67
CA THR A 491 1.67 10.95 -15.98
C THR A 491 2.57 10.51 -14.83
N ARG A 492 3.87 10.85 -14.91
CA ARG A 492 4.85 10.60 -13.85
C ARG A 492 4.47 11.39 -12.59
N GLY A 493 4.73 10.81 -11.41
CA GLY A 493 4.47 11.42 -10.11
C GLY A 493 2.99 11.41 -9.69
N ILE A 494 2.10 10.76 -10.44
CA ILE A 494 0.65 10.73 -10.11
C ILE A 494 0.37 10.02 -8.77
N PHE A 495 1.23 9.08 -8.37
CA PHE A 495 1.13 8.37 -7.11
C PHE A 495 2.09 8.98 -6.07
N GLU A 496 1.76 10.17 -5.57
CA GLU A 496 2.48 10.74 -4.42
C GLU A 496 2.41 9.82 -3.19
N THR A 497 3.41 9.89 -2.30
CA THR A 497 3.47 9.12 -1.03
C THR A 497 2.16 9.14 -0.25
N LYS A 498 1.47 10.29 -0.22
CA LYS A 498 0.18 10.43 0.48
C LYS A 498 -0.88 9.44 -0.04
N PHE A 499 -0.89 9.17 -1.35
CA PHE A 499 -1.86 8.26 -1.95
C PHE A 499 -1.52 6.81 -1.65
N LEU A 500 -0.22 6.44 -1.63
CA LEU A 500 0.20 5.10 -1.20
C LEU A 500 -0.25 4.84 0.24
N SER A 501 0.05 5.78 1.15
CA SER A 501 -0.37 5.68 2.56
C SER A 501 -1.89 5.59 2.73
N GLN A 502 -2.66 6.33 1.92
CA GLN A 502 -4.12 6.24 1.95
C GLN A 502 -4.61 4.89 1.43
N ILE A 503 -4.17 4.44 0.25
CA ILE A 503 -4.61 3.18 -0.38
C ILE A 503 -4.37 1.98 0.54
N GLU A 504 -3.25 1.98 1.27
CA GLU A 504 -2.89 0.89 2.17
C GLU A 504 -3.51 0.95 3.56
N SER A 505 -4.22 2.03 3.91
CA SER A 505 -4.82 2.18 5.23
C SER A 505 -5.82 1.05 5.53
N ASP A 506 -5.66 0.43 6.71
CA ASP A 506 -6.52 -0.66 7.19
C ASP A 506 -7.95 -0.19 7.51
N ARG A 507 -8.12 1.11 7.75
CA ARG A 507 -9.41 1.72 8.09
C ARG A 507 -10.24 2.05 6.85
N LEU A 508 -9.68 1.93 5.64
CA LEU A 508 -10.42 2.24 4.42
C LEU A 508 -11.18 1.04 3.87
N ALA A 509 -12.45 1.26 3.60
CA ALA A 509 -13.25 0.34 2.80
C ALA A 509 -12.80 0.38 1.33
N LEU A 510 -12.99 -0.72 0.60
CA LEU A 510 -12.60 -0.83 -0.81
C LEU A 510 -13.20 0.28 -1.70
N LEU A 511 -14.41 0.76 -1.36
CA LEU A 511 -15.06 1.88 -2.07
C LEU A 511 -14.29 3.20 -1.93
N GLN A 512 -13.58 3.43 -0.83
CA GLN A 512 -12.75 4.61 -0.64
C GLN A 512 -11.46 4.52 -1.45
N VAL A 513 -10.83 3.35 -1.49
CA VAL A 513 -9.68 3.08 -2.38
C VAL A 513 -10.07 3.37 -3.83
N ARG A 514 -11.22 2.85 -4.27
CA ARG A 514 -11.76 3.13 -5.61
C ARG A 514 -11.95 4.63 -5.84
N ARG A 515 -12.48 5.36 -4.86
CA ARG A 515 -12.69 6.82 -4.96
C ARG A 515 -11.38 7.58 -5.12
N ILE A 516 -10.32 7.18 -4.42
CA ILE A 516 -8.98 7.76 -4.56
C ILE A 516 -8.47 7.55 -5.99
N LEU A 517 -8.55 6.31 -6.50
CA LEU A 517 -8.13 6.00 -7.88
C LEU A 517 -8.92 6.80 -8.92
N GLN A 518 -10.24 6.96 -8.71
CA GLN A 518 -11.08 7.79 -9.58
C GLN A 518 -10.73 9.28 -9.49
N GLN A 519 -10.35 9.79 -8.31
CA GLN A 519 -9.87 11.17 -8.13
C GLN A 519 -8.53 11.41 -8.86
N LEU A 520 -7.69 10.38 -8.95
CA LEU A 520 -6.49 10.38 -9.80
C LEU A 520 -6.83 10.27 -11.30
N GLY A 521 -8.10 10.11 -11.66
CA GLY A 521 -8.56 9.97 -13.04
C GLY A 521 -8.32 8.58 -13.64
N LEU A 522 -8.25 7.55 -12.79
CA LEU A 522 -8.18 6.15 -13.21
C LEU A 522 -9.58 5.53 -13.13
N ASP A 523 -10.11 5.02 -14.25
CA ASP A 523 -11.39 4.31 -14.29
C ASP A 523 -11.23 2.90 -13.69
N SER A 524 -11.26 2.83 -12.36
CA SER A 524 -11.08 1.60 -11.60
C SER A 524 -12.40 0.93 -11.23
N THR A 525 -12.40 -0.40 -11.29
CA THR A 525 -13.39 -1.28 -10.69
C THR A 525 -12.99 -1.66 -9.26
N CYS A 526 -13.86 -2.38 -8.55
CA CYS A 526 -13.51 -2.94 -7.24
C CYS A 526 -12.37 -3.97 -7.35
N GLU A 527 -12.34 -4.78 -8.41
CA GLU A 527 -11.28 -5.76 -8.64
C GLU A 527 -9.94 -5.06 -8.93
N ASP A 528 -9.95 -4.01 -9.77
CA ASP A 528 -8.75 -3.19 -10.00
C ASP A 528 -8.24 -2.57 -8.69
N SER A 529 -9.15 -2.10 -7.84
CA SER A 529 -8.79 -1.47 -6.55
C SER A 529 -8.13 -2.45 -5.59
N ILE A 530 -8.50 -3.74 -5.63
CA ILE A 530 -7.86 -4.80 -4.84
C ILE A 530 -6.42 -4.99 -5.34
N VAL A 531 -6.25 -5.19 -6.64
CA VAL A 531 -4.92 -5.42 -7.23
C VAL A 531 -4.00 -4.21 -7.03
N VAL A 532 -4.49 -2.99 -7.21
CA VAL A 532 -3.70 -1.77 -6.95
C VAL A 532 -3.26 -1.70 -5.49
N LYS A 533 -4.14 -2.03 -4.54
CA LYS A 533 -3.78 -2.07 -3.12
C LYS A 533 -2.71 -3.13 -2.83
N GLU A 534 -2.79 -4.30 -3.45
CA GLU A 534 -1.78 -5.37 -3.32
C GLU A 534 -0.43 -4.97 -3.93
N VAL A 535 -0.43 -4.26 -5.06
CA VAL A 535 0.78 -3.71 -5.69
C VAL A 535 1.44 -2.69 -4.77
N CYS A 536 0.68 -1.73 -4.21
CA CYS A 536 1.19 -0.77 -3.24
C CYS A 536 1.84 -1.49 -2.06
N GLY A 537 1.12 -2.43 -1.44
CA GLY A 537 1.60 -3.19 -0.30
C GLY A 537 2.85 -4.03 -0.57
N ALA A 538 3.00 -4.59 -1.77
CA ALA A 538 4.21 -5.32 -2.14
C ALA A 538 5.43 -4.38 -2.25
N VAL A 539 5.25 -3.21 -2.87
CA VAL A 539 6.32 -2.22 -3.05
C VAL A 539 6.73 -1.59 -1.72
N SER A 540 5.76 -1.14 -0.90
CA SER A 540 6.02 -0.47 0.37
C SER A 540 6.59 -1.42 1.42
N ARG A 541 6.14 -2.68 1.45
CA ARG A 541 6.72 -3.73 2.31
C ARG A 541 8.17 -3.99 1.96
N ARG A 542 8.50 -4.17 0.68
CA ARG A 542 9.88 -4.36 0.22
C ARG A 542 10.75 -3.17 0.63
N ALA A 543 10.27 -1.95 0.43
CA ALA A 543 10.97 -0.73 0.80
C ALA A 543 11.32 -0.69 2.31
N ALA A 544 10.34 -1.00 3.17
CA ALA A 544 10.55 -1.04 4.61
C ALA A 544 11.53 -2.14 5.03
N GLN A 545 11.46 -3.33 4.41
CA GLN A 545 12.39 -4.43 4.69
C GLN A 545 13.82 -4.10 4.25
N LEU A 546 14.00 -3.44 3.09
CA LEU A 546 15.30 -2.97 2.65
C LEU A 546 15.87 -1.95 3.65
N CYS A 547 15.12 -0.88 3.98
CA CYS A 547 15.54 0.06 5.02
C CYS A 547 15.91 -0.64 6.34
N GLY A 548 15.15 -1.66 6.74
CA GLY A 548 15.44 -2.46 7.92
C GLY A 548 16.74 -3.25 7.82
N ALA A 549 17.04 -3.86 6.67
CA ALA A 549 18.32 -4.54 6.43
C ALA A 549 19.52 -3.58 6.45
N GLY A 550 19.38 -2.39 5.87
CA GLY A 550 20.40 -1.35 5.96
C GLY A 550 20.62 -0.85 7.39
N MET A 551 19.54 -0.62 8.15
CA MET A 551 19.61 -0.23 9.56
C MET A 551 20.26 -1.33 10.42
N ALA A 552 19.91 -2.60 10.18
CA ALA A 552 20.50 -3.75 10.86
C ALA A 552 22.04 -3.79 10.69
N ALA A 553 22.55 -3.43 9.51
CA ALA A 553 23.99 -3.37 9.25
C ALA A 553 24.70 -2.33 10.11
N ILE A 554 24.07 -1.16 10.33
CA ILE A 554 24.65 -0.08 11.14
C ILE A 554 24.62 -0.41 12.64
N VAL A 555 23.50 -0.92 13.16
CA VAL A 555 23.41 -1.24 14.59
C VAL A 555 24.33 -2.41 14.97
N GLU A 556 24.47 -3.42 14.10
CA GLU A 556 25.44 -4.50 14.30
C GLU A 556 26.88 -3.98 14.20
N LYS A 557 27.20 -3.12 13.22
CA LYS A 557 28.50 -2.42 13.15
C LYS A 557 28.81 -1.72 14.48
N ARG A 558 27.89 -0.90 14.99
CA ARG A 558 28.07 -0.17 16.25
C ARG A 558 28.30 -1.10 17.43
N ARG A 559 27.54 -2.19 17.50
CA ARG A 559 27.71 -3.20 18.55
C ARG A 559 29.11 -3.82 18.48
N GLU A 560 29.57 -4.17 17.28
CA GLU A 560 30.88 -4.77 17.02
C GLU A 560 32.03 -3.80 17.31
N ASP A 561 31.95 -2.56 16.84
CA ASP A 561 32.98 -1.53 17.06
C ASP A 561 33.20 -1.24 18.54
N GLN A 562 32.13 -1.29 19.35
CA GLN A 562 32.19 -1.12 20.80
C GLN A 562 32.57 -2.41 21.54
N GLY A 563 32.73 -3.54 20.83
CA GLY A 563 33.05 -4.84 21.43
C GLY A 563 31.95 -5.38 22.35
N LEU A 564 30.69 -4.98 22.12
CA LEU A 564 29.57 -5.35 22.99
C LEU A 564 28.93 -6.67 22.57
N GLU A 565 28.52 -7.48 23.54
CA GLU A 565 27.69 -8.66 23.27
C GLU A 565 26.27 -8.28 22.87
N HIS A 566 25.72 -7.26 23.53
CA HIS A 566 24.38 -6.72 23.30
C HIS A 566 24.42 -5.18 23.29
N LEU A 567 23.74 -4.55 22.34
CA LEU A 567 23.70 -3.09 22.21
C LEU A 567 22.28 -2.58 22.45
N LYS A 568 22.14 -1.57 23.31
CA LYS A 568 20.91 -0.78 23.41
C LYS A 568 21.15 0.57 22.75
N ILE A 569 20.32 0.93 21.77
CA ILE A 569 20.52 2.13 20.96
C ILE A 569 19.19 2.72 20.52
N THR A 570 19.15 4.04 20.38
CA THR A 570 18.00 4.76 19.85
C THR A 570 18.31 5.33 18.47
N VAL A 571 17.32 5.29 17.59
CA VAL A 571 17.33 5.88 16.25
C VAL A 571 16.34 7.03 16.23
N GLY A 572 16.82 8.25 16.00
CA GLY A 572 15.96 9.39 15.67
C GLY A 572 15.47 9.28 14.23
N VAL A 573 14.16 9.37 14.00
CA VAL A 573 13.56 9.20 12.66
C VAL A 573 12.75 10.42 12.26
N ASP A 574 12.90 10.85 11.01
CA ASP A 574 11.99 11.79 10.35
C ASP A 574 11.66 11.32 8.92
N GLY A 575 10.67 11.95 8.31
CA GLY A 575 10.25 11.72 6.94
C GLY A 575 8.77 11.35 6.81
N THR A 576 8.15 11.88 5.76
CA THR A 576 6.71 11.72 5.52
C THR A 576 6.29 10.28 5.25
N LEU A 577 7.16 9.47 4.63
CA LEU A 577 6.86 8.06 4.38
C LEU A 577 6.79 7.29 5.71
N TYR A 578 7.79 7.46 6.58
CA TYR A 578 7.78 6.82 7.90
C TYR A 578 6.62 7.28 8.78
N LYS A 579 6.32 8.59 8.76
CA LYS A 579 5.25 9.20 9.56
C LYS A 579 3.84 8.79 9.13
N LEU A 580 3.58 8.77 7.83
CA LEU A 580 2.21 8.68 7.29
C LEU A 580 1.85 7.29 6.79
N HIS A 581 2.82 6.46 6.41
CA HIS A 581 2.53 5.14 5.87
C HIS A 581 2.06 4.19 6.97
N PRO A 582 0.91 3.50 6.80
CA PRO A 582 0.32 2.67 7.86
C PRO A 582 1.23 1.52 8.28
N HIS A 583 2.03 1.00 7.35
CA HIS A 583 2.78 -0.24 7.55
C HIS A 583 4.30 -0.10 7.61
N PHE A 584 4.85 1.05 7.19
CA PHE A 584 6.28 1.13 6.88
C PHE A 584 7.14 1.02 8.13
N SER A 585 6.79 1.79 9.17
CA SER A 585 7.56 1.86 10.42
C SER A 585 7.61 0.51 11.15
N TRP A 586 6.48 -0.19 11.28
CA TRP A 586 6.45 -1.47 11.98
C TRP A 586 7.17 -2.58 11.21
N ILE A 587 7.07 -2.63 9.87
CA ILE A 587 7.80 -3.61 9.05
C ILE A 587 9.31 -3.38 9.14
N LEU A 588 9.74 -2.12 9.11
CA LEU A 588 11.15 -1.75 9.30
C LEU A 588 11.65 -2.23 10.66
N GLN A 589 10.91 -1.93 11.73
CA GLN A 589 11.26 -2.33 13.10
C GLN A 589 11.37 -3.86 13.27
N GLU A 590 10.38 -4.59 12.75
CA GLU A 590 10.39 -6.07 12.79
C GLU A 590 11.58 -6.63 11.99
N THR A 591 11.89 -6.05 10.83
CA THR A 591 13.03 -6.48 10.02
C THR A 591 14.36 -6.23 10.73
N VAL A 592 14.52 -5.08 11.38
CA VAL A 592 15.73 -4.79 12.19
C VAL A 592 15.86 -5.78 13.34
N LYS A 593 14.78 -6.06 14.06
CA LYS A 593 14.75 -7.02 15.16
C LYS A 593 15.12 -8.44 14.71
N GLU A 594 14.68 -8.85 13.53
CA GLU A 594 15.01 -10.16 12.96
C GLU A 594 16.48 -10.27 12.53
N LEU A 595 17.02 -9.21 11.92
CA LEU A 595 18.35 -9.21 11.31
C LEU A 595 19.49 -8.77 12.24
N ALA A 596 19.17 -8.08 13.34
CA ALA A 596 20.08 -7.65 14.39
C ALA A 596 19.57 -8.04 15.79
N PRO A 597 19.43 -9.35 16.09
CA PRO A 597 18.79 -9.83 17.32
C PRO A 597 19.57 -9.50 18.60
N LYS A 598 20.83 -9.05 18.48
CA LYS A 598 21.70 -8.61 19.59
C LYS A 598 21.64 -7.09 19.84
N CYS A 599 20.71 -6.41 19.18
CA CYS A 599 20.53 -4.96 19.27
C CYS A 599 19.10 -4.64 19.71
N ASP A 600 18.94 -4.06 20.90
CA ASP A 600 17.67 -3.47 21.34
C ASP A 600 17.54 -2.06 20.77
N VAL A 601 16.93 -1.97 19.58
CA VAL A 601 16.79 -0.71 18.84
C VAL A 601 15.45 -0.04 19.16
N THR A 602 15.50 1.18 19.68
CA THR A 602 14.32 2.03 19.88
C THR A 602 14.22 3.07 18.77
N PHE A 603 13.05 3.23 18.15
CA PHE A 603 12.84 4.26 17.13
C PHE A 603 12.04 5.42 17.71
N MET A 604 12.66 6.60 17.76
CA MET A 604 12.07 7.84 18.26
C MET A 604 11.73 8.76 17.10
N LEU A 605 10.47 9.17 16.99
CA LEU A 605 10.06 10.11 15.95
C LEU A 605 10.45 11.54 16.33
N SER A 606 11.11 12.26 15.42
CA SER A 606 11.30 13.70 15.55
C SER A 606 10.03 14.45 15.16
N GLU A 607 9.33 15.01 16.15
CA GLU A 607 8.10 15.82 15.93
C GLU A 607 8.43 17.16 15.25
N ASP A 608 9.57 17.73 15.63
CA ASP A 608 10.00 19.09 15.32
C ASP A 608 10.95 19.19 14.10
N GLY A 609 11.35 18.04 13.55
CA GLY A 609 12.25 17.91 12.41
C GLY A 609 13.73 18.15 12.73
N SER A 610 14.52 18.35 11.68
CA SER A 610 15.98 18.56 11.73
C SER A 610 16.38 19.92 12.32
N GLY A 611 15.49 20.93 12.31
CA GLY A 611 15.81 22.30 12.69
C GLY A 611 16.22 22.49 14.15
N LYS A 612 15.63 21.73 15.09
CA LYS A 612 16.05 21.73 16.51
C LYS A 612 17.48 21.22 16.65
N GLY A 613 17.82 20.12 15.97
CA GLY A 613 19.17 19.56 15.96
C GLY A 613 20.19 20.46 15.32
N ALA A 614 19.86 21.15 14.22
CA ALA A 614 20.74 22.14 13.60
C ALA A 614 21.09 23.28 14.56
N ALA A 615 20.12 23.78 15.31
CA ALA A 615 20.35 24.78 16.35
C ALA A 615 21.22 24.23 17.50
N LEU A 616 21.02 22.98 17.92
CA LEU A 616 21.86 22.34 18.94
C LEU A 616 23.31 22.17 18.46
N ILE A 617 23.52 21.73 17.21
CA ILE A 617 24.85 21.63 16.60
C ILE A 617 25.52 23.02 16.57
N THR A 618 24.76 24.04 16.17
CA THR A 618 25.23 25.45 16.15
C THR A 618 25.68 25.90 17.54
N ALA A 619 24.92 25.57 18.58
CA ALA A 619 25.27 25.89 19.97
C ALA A 619 26.56 25.19 20.42
N VAL A 620 26.70 23.89 20.12
CA VAL A 620 27.89 23.11 20.44
C VAL A 620 29.11 23.64 19.68
N ALA A 621 28.97 23.92 18.39
CA ALA A 621 30.04 24.46 17.55
C ALA A 621 30.55 25.82 18.05
N LYS A 622 29.65 26.74 18.41
CA LYS A 622 30.05 28.04 18.98
C LYS A 622 30.78 27.89 20.31
N ARG A 623 30.33 27.00 21.19
CA ARG A 623 31.01 26.72 22.47
C ARG A 623 32.44 26.23 22.24
N LEU A 624 32.63 25.28 21.32
CA LEU A 624 33.96 24.73 21.02
C LEU A 624 34.89 25.80 20.42
N GLN A 625 34.38 26.66 19.54
CA GLN A 625 35.13 27.80 19.00
C GLN A 625 35.55 28.81 20.09
N GLN A 626 34.72 29.02 21.12
CA GLN A 626 35.07 29.89 22.25
C GLN A 626 36.14 29.24 23.15
N ALA A 627 35.98 27.97 23.51
CA ALA A 627 36.95 27.24 24.33
C ALA A 627 38.35 27.15 23.67
N GLN A 628 38.41 27.05 22.34
CA GLN A 628 39.67 27.10 21.60
C GLN A 628 40.32 28.50 21.51
N LYS A 629 39.57 29.58 21.75
CA LYS A 629 40.10 30.94 21.81
C LYS A 629 40.59 31.32 23.21
N GLU A 630 40.10 30.63 24.24
CA GLU A 630 40.45 30.85 25.64
C GLU A 630 41.67 30.02 26.10
N ASN A 631 42.00 28.94 25.36
CA ASN A 631 43.24 28.18 25.46
C ASN A 631 44.25 28.65 24.42
#